data_AF-A0A8T4SSI0-F1
#
_entry.id   AF-A0A8T4SSI0-F1
#
_cell.length_a   1.000
_cell.length_b   1.000
_cell.length_c   1.000
_cell.angle_alpha   90.00
_cell.angle_beta   90.00
_cell.angle_gamma   90.00
#
_symmetry.space_group_name_H-M   'P 1'
#
loop_
_entity.id
_entity.type
_entity.pdbx_description
1 polymer ?
#
loop_
_entity_poly.entity_id
_entity_poly.type
_entity_poly.pdbx_seq_one_letter_code
_entity_poly.pdbx_strand_id
1 'polypeptide(L)'
;MDEGVKKEILETLKGSIEAIAKDDVKKLRDLSNRIINSSSLDQDEDVITMAVMLYSLSKIYERTDYRKYSGWKLLNETIRNSLRGALFALENSDVTNFEKNMKNILDVIDKLDNKLKSYIKDVIHDAQIARGSRLYEHGLSLGRTAELLGIDKWELTEYVSKTGIAEVKEGFTLTEEKRIKSLRRLFNE
;
A
#
# COMPACT_ATOMS: atom_id res chain seq x y z
N MET A 1 0.58 -13.19 11.97
CA MET A 1 0.28 -11.76 12.07
C MET A 1 0.46 -11.31 13.51
N ASP A 2 1.26 -10.28 13.73
CA ASP A 2 1.42 -9.63 15.04
C ASP A 2 0.15 -8.88 15.46
N GLU A 3 -0.11 -8.72 16.76
CA GLU A 3 -1.32 -8.05 17.27
C GLU A 3 -1.34 -6.53 16.93
N GLY A 4 -0.18 -5.89 16.90
CA GLY A 4 -0.05 -4.50 16.45
C GLY A 4 -0.39 -4.36 14.97
N VAL A 5 0.16 -5.25 14.13
CA VAL A 5 -0.15 -5.33 12.69
C VAL A 5 -1.64 -5.57 12.45
N LYS A 6 -2.23 -6.53 13.18
CA LYS A 6 -3.65 -6.84 13.08
C LYS A 6 -4.51 -5.63 13.38
N LYS A 7 -4.20 -4.89 14.45
CA LYS A 7 -4.94 -3.68 14.83
C LYS A 7 -4.86 -2.61 13.74
N GLU A 8 -3.69 -2.36 13.17
CA GLU A 8 -3.50 -1.38 12.11
C GLU A 8 -4.27 -1.77 10.84
N ILE A 9 -4.25 -3.06 10.45
CA ILE A 9 -5.03 -3.57 9.31
C ILE A 9 -6.54 -3.39 9.57
N LEU A 10 -7.02 -3.69 10.78
CA LEU A 10 -8.43 -3.51 11.15
C LEU A 10 -8.88 -2.05 11.06
N GLU A 11 -8.10 -1.12 11.63
CA GLU A 11 -8.40 0.31 11.54
C GLU A 11 -8.40 0.80 10.09
N THR A 12 -7.46 0.28 9.30
CA THR A 12 -7.34 0.61 7.88
C THR A 12 -8.51 0.08 7.06
N LEU A 13 -8.95 -1.17 7.28
CA LEU A 13 -10.14 -1.74 6.65
C LEU A 13 -11.41 -0.94 6.95
N LYS A 14 -11.62 -0.59 8.23
CA LYS A 14 -12.77 0.24 8.66
C LYS A 14 -12.77 1.59 7.94
N GLY A 15 -11.61 2.25 7.90
CA GLY A 15 -11.43 3.52 7.20
C GLY A 15 -11.71 3.42 5.71
N SER A 16 -11.27 2.33 5.05
CA SER A 16 -11.44 2.13 3.60
C SER A 16 -12.89 1.85 3.23
N ILE A 17 -13.62 1.06 4.03
CA ILE A 17 -15.06 0.83 3.83
C ILE A 17 -15.82 2.15 3.90
N GLU A 18 -15.51 2.99 4.89
CA GLU A 18 -16.14 4.30 5.04
C GLU A 18 -15.78 5.25 3.88
N ALA A 19 -14.51 5.26 3.46
CA ALA A 19 -14.04 6.10 2.38
C ALA A 19 -14.72 5.74 1.04
N ILE A 20 -14.83 4.44 0.71
CA ILE A 20 -15.55 3.99 -0.48
C ILE A 20 -17.04 4.35 -0.42
N ALA A 21 -17.67 4.22 0.75
CA ALA A 21 -19.07 4.59 0.91
C ALA A 21 -19.32 6.10 0.68
N LYS A 22 -18.34 6.94 1.01
CA LYS A 22 -18.40 8.41 0.85
C LYS A 22 -17.76 8.92 -0.44
N ASP A 23 -17.24 8.03 -1.29
CA ASP A 23 -16.44 8.37 -2.47
C ASP A 23 -15.20 9.24 -2.14
N ASP A 24 -14.65 9.07 -0.93
CA ASP A 24 -13.52 9.83 -0.40
C ASP A 24 -12.19 9.19 -0.85
N VAL A 25 -11.86 9.46 -2.12
CA VAL A 25 -10.63 8.98 -2.77
C VAL A 25 -9.37 9.45 -2.03
N LYS A 26 -9.40 10.65 -1.45
CA LYS A 26 -8.26 11.19 -0.69
C LYS A 26 -8.00 10.35 0.54
N LYS A 27 -9.06 10.02 1.31
CA LYS A 27 -8.94 9.16 2.49
C LYS A 27 -8.40 7.77 2.16
N LEU A 28 -8.81 7.14 1.05
CA LEU A 28 -8.22 5.86 0.61
C LEU A 28 -6.71 5.95 0.38
N ARG A 29 -6.28 7.04 -0.26
CA ARG A 29 -4.86 7.30 -0.53
C ARG A 29 -4.07 7.53 0.76
N ASP A 30 -4.65 8.30 1.68
CA ASP A 30 -4.02 8.60 2.98
C ASP A 30 -3.90 7.34 3.85
N LEU A 31 -4.92 6.48 3.87
CA LEU A 31 -4.87 5.18 4.55
C LEU A 31 -3.78 4.26 3.98
N SER A 32 -3.66 4.20 2.66
CA SER A 32 -2.61 3.45 1.98
C SER A 32 -1.20 3.99 2.31
N ASN A 33 -1.04 5.31 2.40
CA ASN A 33 0.23 5.93 2.83
C ASN A 33 0.54 5.64 4.30
N ARG A 34 -0.48 5.65 5.17
CA ARG A 34 -0.29 5.37 6.59
C ARG A 34 0.18 3.94 6.82
N ILE A 35 -0.50 2.97 6.21
CA ILE A 35 -0.24 1.56 6.49
C ILE A 35 1.14 1.10 5.97
N ILE A 36 1.63 1.69 4.87
CA ILE A 36 2.98 1.41 4.38
C ILE A 36 4.07 2.09 5.20
N ASN A 37 3.76 3.24 5.83
CA ASN A 37 4.70 3.89 6.74
C ASN A 37 4.83 3.13 8.07
N SER A 38 3.77 2.45 8.51
CA SER A 38 3.85 1.55 9.67
C SER A 38 4.54 0.23 9.39
N SER A 39 4.73 -0.15 8.12
CA SER A 39 5.26 -1.47 7.71
C SER A 39 6.77 -1.55 7.55
N SER A 40 7.49 -0.44 7.74
CA SER A 40 8.94 -0.38 7.51
C SER A 40 9.76 -1.25 8.46
N LEU A 41 9.19 -1.63 9.61
CA LEU A 41 9.88 -2.43 10.63
C LEU A 41 9.70 -3.94 10.44
N ASP A 42 8.49 -4.39 10.07
CA ASP A 42 8.14 -5.83 10.14
C ASP A 42 8.08 -6.55 8.79
N GLN A 43 8.16 -5.82 7.66
CA GLN A 43 8.08 -6.37 6.29
C GLN A 43 6.91 -7.34 6.06
N ASP A 44 5.81 -7.14 6.79
CA ASP A 44 4.66 -8.05 6.77
C ASP A 44 3.95 -7.99 5.41
N GLU A 45 3.84 -9.15 4.76
CA GLU A 45 3.29 -9.29 3.41
C GLU A 45 1.82 -8.85 3.34
N ASP A 46 1.03 -9.03 4.40
CA ASP A 46 -0.37 -8.60 4.46
C ASP A 46 -0.47 -7.07 4.45
N VAL A 47 0.45 -6.41 5.16
CA VAL A 47 0.50 -4.94 5.20
C VAL A 47 0.91 -4.36 3.85
N ILE A 48 1.92 -4.94 3.20
CA ILE A 48 2.36 -4.53 1.86
C ILE A 48 1.23 -4.74 0.85
N THR A 49 0.59 -5.91 0.88
CA THR A 49 -0.55 -6.24 0.02
C THR A 49 -1.69 -5.24 0.21
N MET A 50 -2.02 -4.92 1.47
CA MET A 50 -3.05 -3.95 1.81
C MET A 50 -2.69 -2.54 1.32
N ALA A 51 -1.44 -2.11 1.50
CA ALA A 51 -0.96 -0.80 1.05
C ALA A 51 -1.11 -0.64 -0.47
N VAL A 52 -0.61 -1.60 -1.24
CA VAL A 52 -0.72 -1.62 -2.71
C VAL A 52 -2.18 -1.62 -3.11
N MET A 53 -2.98 -2.52 -2.55
CA MET A 53 -4.40 -2.64 -2.88
C MET A 53 -5.15 -1.33 -2.66
N LEU A 54 -4.97 -0.68 -1.50
CA LEU A 54 -5.65 0.59 -1.22
C LEU A 54 -5.19 1.73 -2.14
N TYR A 55 -3.91 1.76 -2.52
CA TYR A 55 -3.42 2.76 -3.47
C TYR A 55 -4.05 2.54 -4.85
N SER A 56 -4.07 1.30 -5.33
CA SER A 56 -4.74 0.89 -6.57
C SER A 56 -6.21 1.28 -6.53
N LEU A 57 -6.93 0.97 -5.45
CA LEU A 57 -8.32 1.37 -5.28
C LEU A 57 -8.46 2.89 -5.33
N SER A 58 -7.61 3.67 -4.66
CA SER A 58 -7.68 5.13 -4.74
C SER A 58 -7.57 5.64 -6.19
N LYS A 59 -6.69 5.04 -7.00
CA LYS A 59 -6.51 5.39 -8.42
C LYS A 59 -7.66 4.93 -9.31
N ILE A 60 -8.24 3.77 -9.01
CA ILE A 60 -9.42 3.24 -9.70
C ILE A 60 -10.64 4.14 -9.43
N TYR A 61 -10.87 4.53 -8.17
CA TYR A 61 -12.01 5.39 -7.81
C TYR A 61 -11.82 6.86 -8.24
N GLU A 62 -10.56 7.34 -8.35
CA GLU A 62 -10.21 8.66 -8.93
C GLU A 62 -10.66 8.80 -10.39
N ARG A 63 -10.65 7.70 -11.16
CA ARG A 63 -11.03 7.66 -12.58
C ARG A 63 -12.54 7.44 -12.73
N THR A 64 -13.32 8.52 -12.56
CA THR A 64 -14.79 8.48 -12.64
C THR A 64 -15.34 7.95 -13.97
N ASP A 65 -14.59 8.05 -15.06
CA ASP A 65 -14.95 7.46 -16.35
C ASP A 65 -15.05 5.93 -16.31
N TYR A 66 -14.40 5.26 -15.36
CA TYR A 66 -14.52 3.81 -15.20
C TYR A 66 -15.94 3.37 -14.84
N ARG A 67 -16.70 4.26 -14.21
CA ARG A 67 -18.09 4.03 -13.82
C ARG A 67 -19.02 3.80 -15.02
N LYS A 68 -18.58 4.16 -16.22
CA LYS A 68 -19.32 3.98 -17.48
C LYS A 68 -19.19 2.57 -18.08
N TYR A 69 -18.19 1.79 -17.67
CA TYR A 69 -18.01 0.41 -18.16
C TYR A 69 -18.99 -0.54 -17.50
N SER A 70 -19.48 -1.52 -18.25
CA SER A 70 -20.45 -2.52 -17.78
C SER A 70 -19.93 -3.35 -16.61
N GLY A 71 -18.62 -3.60 -16.53
CA GLY A 71 -17.98 -4.33 -15.43
C GLY A 71 -17.88 -3.55 -14.11
N TRP A 72 -18.10 -2.23 -14.11
CA TRP A 72 -17.88 -1.39 -12.92
C TRP A 72 -18.77 -1.76 -11.74
N LYS A 73 -20.06 -2.02 -11.99
CA LYS A 73 -21.01 -2.32 -10.92
C LYS A 73 -20.59 -3.59 -10.16
N LEU A 74 -20.25 -4.64 -10.91
CA LEU A 74 -19.77 -5.91 -10.36
C LEU A 74 -18.47 -5.72 -9.57
N LEU A 75 -17.52 -4.96 -10.14
CA LEU A 75 -16.25 -4.64 -9.48
C LEU A 75 -16.48 -3.92 -8.14
N ASN A 76 -17.25 -2.83 -8.15
CA ASN A 76 -17.50 -2.02 -6.96
C ASN A 76 -18.30 -2.77 -5.87
N GLU A 77 -19.23 -3.63 -6.26
CA GLU A 77 -19.92 -4.52 -5.30
C GLU A 77 -18.97 -5.55 -4.70
N THR A 78 -18.12 -6.15 -5.52
CA THR A 78 -17.13 -7.15 -5.07
C THR A 78 -16.11 -6.53 -4.13
N ILE A 79 -15.57 -5.36 -4.45
CA ILE A 79 -14.64 -4.62 -3.58
C ILE A 79 -15.28 -4.36 -2.21
N ARG A 80 -16.51 -3.82 -2.19
CA ARG A 80 -17.21 -3.51 -0.92
C ARG A 80 -17.47 -4.76 -0.09
N ASN A 81 -17.89 -5.85 -0.72
CA ASN A 81 -18.17 -7.10 -0.03
C ASN A 81 -16.89 -7.76 0.49
N SER A 82 -15.84 -7.82 -0.33
CA SER A 82 -14.53 -8.36 0.07
C SER A 82 -13.91 -7.57 1.22
N LEU A 83 -13.96 -6.23 1.21
CA LEU A 83 -13.42 -5.43 2.33
C LEU A 83 -14.18 -5.68 3.64
N ARG A 84 -15.50 -5.83 3.58
CA ARG A 84 -16.30 -6.20 4.76
C ARG A 84 -16.02 -7.63 5.22
N GLY A 85 -15.88 -8.56 4.28
CA GLY A 85 -15.51 -9.95 4.57
C GLY A 85 -14.13 -10.06 5.20
N ALA A 86 -13.15 -9.30 4.70
CA ALA A 86 -11.81 -9.20 5.26
C ALA A 86 -11.85 -8.62 6.68
N LEU A 87 -12.63 -7.55 6.91
CA LEU A 87 -12.82 -6.98 8.23
C LEU A 87 -13.40 -8.00 9.21
N PHE A 88 -14.50 -8.66 8.83
CA PHE A 88 -15.14 -9.67 9.67
C PHE A 88 -14.23 -10.85 9.95
N ALA A 89 -13.51 -11.36 8.96
CA ALA A 89 -12.57 -12.47 9.12
C ALA A 89 -11.46 -12.10 10.12
N LEU A 90 -10.88 -10.91 9.97
CA LEU A 90 -9.80 -10.47 10.84
C LEU A 90 -10.26 -10.17 12.28
N GLU A 91 -11.48 -9.65 12.47
CA GLU A 91 -12.10 -9.50 13.80
C GLU A 91 -12.28 -10.85 14.51
N ASN A 92 -12.50 -11.93 13.75
CA ASN A 92 -12.60 -13.29 14.26
C ASN A 92 -11.27 -14.07 14.23
N SER A 93 -10.14 -13.38 14.02
CA SER A 93 -8.79 -13.98 13.92
C SER A 93 -8.64 -15.03 12.81
N ASP A 94 -9.48 -14.97 11.77
CA ASP A 94 -9.45 -15.87 10.62
C ASP A 94 -8.62 -15.26 9.49
N VAL A 95 -7.30 -15.45 9.58
CA VAL A 95 -6.33 -14.90 8.64
C VAL A 95 -6.52 -15.48 7.24
N THR A 96 -6.82 -16.77 7.12
CA THR A 96 -7.04 -17.43 5.83
C THR A 96 -8.24 -16.83 5.08
N ASN A 97 -9.35 -16.55 5.76
CA ASN A 97 -10.47 -15.87 5.10
C ASN A 97 -10.18 -14.40 4.84
N PHE A 98 -9.36 -13.73 5.66
CA PHE A 98 -8.86 -12.39 5.34
C PHE A 98 -8.10 -12.39 4.01
N GLU A 99 -7.07 -13.23 3.87
CA GLU A 99 -6.27 -13.37 2.64
C GLU A 99 -7.14 -13.71 1.43
N LYS A 100 -8.11 -14.62 1.60
CA LYS A 100 -9.07 -14.99 0.55
C LYS A 100 -9.91 -13.80 0.08
N ASN A 101 -10.38 -12.96 0.99
CA ASN A 101 -11.15 -11.76 0.64
C ASN A 101 -10.28 -10.74 -0.10
N MET A 102 -9.03 -10.57 0.33
CA MET A 102 -8.05 -9.72 -0.35
C MET A 102 -7.78 -10.23 -1.78
N LYS A 103 -7.53 -11.54 -1.92
CA LYS A 103 -7.36 -12.18 -3.24
C LYS A 103 -8.59 -12.03 -4.13
N ASN A 104 -9.80 -12.13 -3.57
CA ASN A 104 -11.04 -11.97 -4.34
C ASN A 104 -11.16 -10.59 -5.02
N ILE A 105 -10.56 -9.54 -4.45
CA ILE A 105 -10.49 -8.20 -5.07
C ILE A 105 -9.60 -8.24 -6.31
N LEU A 106 -8.50 -9.01 -6.29
CA LEU A 106 -7.63 -9.19 -7.45
C LEU A 106 -8.29 -10.09 -8.50
N ASP A 107 -8.91 -11.20 -8.08
CA ASP A 107 -9.53 -12.18 -8.98
C ASP A 107 -10.72 -11.60 -9.77
N VAL A 108 -11.47 -10.64 -9.20
CA VAL A 108 -12.58 -10.00 -9.94
C VAL A 108 -12.07 -9.13 -11.08
N ILE A 109 -10.88 -8.54 -10.95
CA ILE A 109 -10.26 -7.72 -12.00
C ILE A 109 -9.96 -8.57 -13.23
N ASP A 110 -9.54 -9.82 -13.03
CA ASP A 110 -9.29 -10.75 -14.12
C ASP A 110 -10.55 -11.15 -14.90
N LYS A 111 -11.73 -10.95 -14.30
CA LYS A 111 -13.05 -11.27 -14.88
C LYS A 111 -13.73 -10.07 -15.54
N LEU A 112 -13.11 -8.89 -15.53
CA LEU A 112 -13.66 -7.69 -16.19
C LEU A 112 -13.50 -7.75 -17.70
N ASP A 113 -14.24 -6.90 -18.42
CA ASP A 113 -14.07 -6.73 -19.86
C ASP A 113 -12.63 -6.34 -20.22
N ASN A 114 -12.15 -6.76 -21.39
CA ASN A 114 -10.74 -6.62 -21.78
C ASN A 114 -10.20 -5.18 -21.66
N LYS A 115 -11.05 -4.17 -21.89
CA LYS A 115 -10.64 -2.76 -21.83
C LYS A 115 -10.49 -2.29 -20.39
N LEU A 116 -11.51 -2.48 -19.55
CA LEU A 116 -11.45 -2.13 -18.13
C LEU A 116 -10.39 -2.95 -17.38
N LYS A 117 -10.26 -4.25 -17.71
CA LYS A 117 -9.24 -5.15 -17.18
C LYS A 117 -7.83 -4.62 -17.43
N SER A 118 -7.49 -4.30 -18.69
CA SER A 118 -6.15 -3.78 -19.04
C SER A 118 -5.84 -2.54 -18.23
N TYR A 119 -6.77 -1.58 -18.19
CA TYR A 119 -6.57 -0.35 -17.45
C TYR A 119 -6.36 -0.54 -15.96
N ILE A 120 -7.09 -1.45 -15.33
CA ILE A 120 -6.95 -1.70 -13.89
C ILE A 120 -5.66 -2.45 -13.61
N LYS A 121 -5.23 -3.37 -14.49
CA LYS A 121 -3.93 -4.04 -14.36
C LYS A 121 -2.78 -3.04 -14.41
N ASP A 122 -2.82 -2.10 -15.34
CA ASP A 122 -1.82 -1.02 -15.43
C ASP A 122 -1.79 -0.20 -14.12
N VAL A 123 -2.96 0.13 -13.57
CA VAL A 123 -3.07 0.86 -12.29
C VAL A 123 -2.48 0.07 -11.12
N ILE A 124 -2.65 -1.25 -11.09
CA ILE A 124 -2.06 -2.11 -10.05
C ILE A 124 -0.54 -2.16 -10.20
N HIS A 125 -0.04 -2.32 -11.43
CA HIS A 125 1.40 -2.33 -11.71
C HIS A 125 2.06 -1.02 -11.28
N ASP A 126 1.47 0.11 -11.67
CA ASP A 126 1.91 1.45 -11.26
C ASP A 126 1.90 1.61 -9.72
N ALA A 127 0.90 1.02 -9.06
CA ALA A 127 0.78 1.04 -7.61
C ALA A 127 1.88 0.23 -6.92
N GLN A 128 2.23 -0.95 -7.45
CA GLN A 128 3.33 -1.76 -6.95
C GLN A 128 4.65 -0.98 -7.07
N ILE A 129 4.95 -0.39 -8.21
CA ILE A 129 6.16 0.42 -8.41
C ILE A 129 6.19 1.61 -7.42
N ALA A 130 5.09 2.35 -7.30
CA ALA A 130 5.00 3.52 -6.42
C ALA A 130 5.10 3.15 -4.92
N ARG A 131 4.61 1.97 -4.52
CA ARG A 131 4.76 1.48 -3.14
C ARG A 131 6.13 0.87 -2.90
N GLY A 132 6.73 0.27 -3.91
CA GLY A 132 8.11 -0.20 -3.84
C GLY A 132 9.09 0.93 -3.61
N SER A 133 8.92 2.07 -4.28
CA SER A 133 9.80 3.21 -4.06
C SER A 133 9.72 3.72 -2.61
N ARG A 134 8.53 3.70 -1.99
CA ARG A 134 8.34 4.04 -0.57
C ARG A 134 8.98 3.02 0.38
N LEU A 135 8.88 1.73 0.08
CA LEU A 135 9.58 0.71 0.89
C LEU A 135 11.10 0.89 0.80
N TYR A 136 11.62 1.24 -0.38
CA TYR A 136 13.03 1.57 -0.56
C TYR A 136 13.46 2.82 0.23
N GLU A 137 12.64 3.88 0.24
CA GLU A 137 12.86 5.06 1.11
C GLU A 137 13.04 4.67 2.57
N HIS A 138 12.26 3.70 3.04
CA HIS A 138 12.29 3.22 4.42
C HIS A 138 13.40 2.20 4.70
N GLY A 139 14.39 2.06 3.80
CA GLY A 139 15.60 1.29 4.02
C GLY A 139 15.55 -0.17 3.55
N LEU A 140 14.47 -0.63 2.90
CA LEU A 140 14.48 -1.94 2.24
C LEU A 140 15.34 -1.89 0.98
N SER A 141 16.07 -2.97 0.70
CA SER A 141 16.85 -3.05 -0.54
C SER A 141 15.93 -3.13 -1.78
N LEU A 142 16.36 -2.55 -2.92
CA LEU A 142 15.62 -2.63 -4.19
C LEU A 142 15.27 -4.07 -4.59
N GLY A 143 16.17 -5.02 -4.35
CA GLY A 143 15.94 -6.44 -4.68
C GLY A 143 14.83 -7.05 -3.83
N ARG A 144 14.88 -6.84 -2.51
CA ARG A 144 13.86 -7.36 -1.59
C ARG A 144 12.49 -6.72 -1.86
N THR A 145 12.47 -5.43 -2.12
CA THR A 145 11.24 -4.70 -2.47
C THR A 145 10.62 -5.21 -3.76
N ALA A 146 11.42 -5.42 -4.81
CA ALA A 146 10.94 -5.95 -6.08
C ALA A 146 10.35 -7.36 -5.93
N GLU A 147 11.00 -8.22 -5.14
CA GLU A 147 10.53 -9.56 -4.79
C GLU A 147 9.18 -9.52 -4.06
N LEU A 148 9.08 -8.73 -2.98
CA LEU A 148 7.85 -8.60 -2.18
C LEU A 148 6.65 -8.11 -2.98
N LEU A 149 6.90 -7.25 -3.97
CA LEU A 149 5.86 -6.65 -4.78
C LEU A 149 5.60 -7.40 -6.09
N GLY A 150 6.43 -8.38 -6.44
CA GLY A 150 6.33 -9.12 -7.69
C GLY A 150 6.55 -8.25 -8.94
N ILE A 151 7.43 -7.24 -8.86
CA ILE A 151 7.75 -6.32 -9.96
C ILE A 151 9.18 -6.52 -10.44
N ASP A 152 9.48 -6.07 -11.66
CA ASP A 152 10.84 -6.12 -12.16
C ASP A 152 11.74 -5.11 -11.44
N LYS A 153 12.96 -5.55 -11.12
CA LYS A 153 13.93 -4.72 -10.38
C LYS A 153 14.34 -3.49 -11.19
N TRP A 154 14.42 -3.58 -12.52
CA TRP A 154 14.76 -2.44 -13.38
C TRP A 154 13.63 -1.42 -13.42
N GLU A 155 12.37 -1.85 -13.49
CA GLU A 155 11.21 -0.94 -13.41
C GLU A 155 11.24 -0.13 -12.10
N LEU A 156 11.48 -0.79 -10.97
CA LEU A 156 11.61 -0.12 -9.68
C LEU A 156 12.80 0.85 -9.65
N THR A 157 13.96 0.42 -10.17
CA THR A 157 15.17 1.25 -10.23
C THR A 157 14.94 2.51 -11.05
N GLU A 158 14.36 2.36 -12.25
CA GLU A 158 14.05 3.48 -13.15
C GLU A 158 13.11 4.49 -12.47
N TYR A 159 12.07 4.01 -11.80
CA TYR A 159 11.13 4.86 -11.09
C TYR A 159 11.78 5.63 -9.93
N VAL A 160 12.57 4.96 -9.09
CA VAL A 160 13.29 5.58 -7.96
C VAL A 160 14.27 6.64 -8.47
N SER A 161 14.97 6.37 -9.57
CA SER A 161 15.87 7.35 -10.19
C SER A 161 15.12 8.57 -10.72
N LYS A 162 13.98 8.39 -11.40
CA LYS A 162 13.17 9.50 -11.93
C LYS A 162 12.56 10.38 -10.84
N THR A 163 12.24 9.79 -9.69
CA THR A 163 11.57 10.49 -8.58
C THR A 163 12.54 11.18 -7.63
N GLY A 164 13.86 11.02 -7.80
CA GLY A 164 14.87 11.62 -6.93
C GLY A 164 14.88 11.03 -5.52
N ILE A 165 14.19 9.91 -5.32
CA ILE A 165 14.03 9.26 -4.02
C ILE A 165 15.37 8.80 -3.45
N ALA A 166 16.27 8.31 -4.30
CA ALA A 166 17.64 7.96 -3.92
C ALA A 166 18.51 9.18 -3.52
N GLU A 167 18.08 10.41 -3.83
CA GLU A 167 18.80 11.65 -3.51
C GLU A 167 18.31 12.32 -2.22
N VAL A 168 17.24 11.81 -1.59
CA VAL A 168 16.76 12.32 -0.30
C VAL A 168 17.81 11.95 0.75
N LYS A 169 18.70 12.92 1.05
CA LYS A 169 19.65 12.84 2.16
C LYS A 169 18.88 12.74 3.49
N GLU A 170 18.57 11.52 3.94
CA GLU A 170 18.19 11.28 5.34
C GLU A 170 19.34 11.65 6.30
N GLY A 171 20.57 11.74 5.78
CA GLY A 171 21.69 12.34 6.48
C GLY A 171 21.65 13.86 6.42
N PHE A 172 21.00 14.52 7.39
CA PHE A 172 21.59 15.77 7.86
C PHE A 172 22.97 15.42 8.39
N THR A 173 24.04 15.83 7.70
CA THR A 173 25.36 15.85 8.31
C THR A 173 25.26 16.79 9.52
N LEU A 174 25.10 16.24 10.71
CA LEU A 174 25.17 17.02 11.94
C LEU A 174 26.50 17.79 11.89
N THR A 175 26.44 19.11 12.03
CA THR A 175 27.66 19.93 12.11
C THR A 175 28.51 19.41 13.26
N GLU A 176 29.83 19.59 13.16
CA GLU A 176 30.78 19.14 14.18
C GLU A 176 30.37 19.62 15.59
N GLU A 177 29.85 20.84 15.70
CA GLU A 177 29.27 21.38 16.94
C GLU A 177 28.10 20.55 17.49
N LYS A 178 27.13 20.16 16.63
CA LYS A 178 25.99 19.35 17.05
C LYS A 178 26.44 17.95 17.46
N ARG A 179 27.46 17.38 16.81
CA ARG A 179 28.04 16.07 17.17
C ARG A 179 28.72 16.12 18.54
N ILE A 180 29.54 17.13 18.78
CA ILE A 180 30.24 17.33 20.07
C ILE A 180 29.23 17.55 21.20
N LYS A 181 28.16 18.30 20.95
CA LYS A 181 27.11 18.55 21.96
C LYS A 181 26.35 17.28 22.34
N SER A 182 26.01 16.43 21.37
CA SER A 182 25.36 15.14 21.64
C SER A 182 26.28 14.18 22.42
N LEU A 183 27.57 14.12 22.04
CA LEU A 183 28.58 13.34 22.75
C LEU A 183 28.73 13.77 24.22
N ARG A 184 28.83 15.08 24.48
CA ARG A 184 28.92 15.61 25.86
C ARG A 184 27.70 15.27 26.70
N ARG A 185 26.52 15.14 26.08
CA ARG A 185 25.30 14.78 26.81
C ARG A 185 25.28 13.31 27.23
N LEU A 186 25.88 12.43 26.42
CA LEU A 186 25.96 10.99 26.69
C LEU A 186 27.00 10.62 27.76
N PHE A 187 28.05 11.43 27.92
CA PHE A 187 29.13 11.17 28.89
C PHE A 187 28.97 11.94 30.22
N ASN A 188 27.91 12.73 30.37
CA ASN A 188 27.60 13.48 31.59
C ASN A 188 26.31 13.00 32.28
N GLU A 189 25.84 11.79 31.95
CA GLU A 189 24.96 10.96 32.79
C GLU A 189 25.82 9.95 33.56
#